data_AF-A0A9P5BAB0-F1
#
_entry.id   AF-A0A9P5BAB0-F1
#
_cell.length_a   1.000
_cell.length_b   1.000
_cell.length_c   1.000
_cell.angle_alpha   90.00
_cell.angle_beta   90.00
_cell.angle_gamma   90.00
#
_symmetry.space_group_name_H-M   'P 1'
#
loop_
_entity.id
_entity.type
_entity.pdbx_description
1 polymer ?
#
loop_
_entity_poly.entity_id
_entity_poly.type
_entity_poly.pdbx_seq_one_letter_code
_entity_poly.pdbx_strand_id
1 'polypeptide(L)'
;MSQEPRIRDLYCPGTHTDRAFVPVPQDTKRIFRLIASQTPGFHESIISKVRFTGDKFPVISGPIKALSVAAALNAMAGVVADEILTLRGVEDKERKVTVNTTHAGLWFGNIATAYVDGKDVLTLAKSRELEKLWPDWERGWVDTPLKFRTTGLYHTSDPDVWYSLHGSMNAEPGLKSICVDPSDAITSNEEAAVHIAKSTSKISPEKLEFTILVNGNCGNICFTPKQWNESEMGKSLAAHPLINVKVQPQAIPKPPVAFPPLDPADKRPLDGIKVVEMARVIAGPQIGTILSSFGADIIRVNPPHLPD
;
A
#
# COMPACT_ATOMS: atom_id res chain seq x y z
N MET A 1 22.88 -3.17 9.76
CA MET A 1 22.90 -2.52 8.42
C MET A 1 23.94 -3.25 7.57
N SER A 2 23.68 -3.51 6.28
CA SER A 2 24.67 -4.21 5.44
C SER A 2 25.97 -3.40 5.36
N GLN A 3 27.11 -4.07 5.46
CA GLN A 3 28.45 -3.45 5.36
C GLN A 3 28.84 -3.10 3.92
N GLU A 4 27.92 -3.19 2.97
CA GLU A 4 28.21 -2.93 1.56
C GLU A 4 28.39 -1.41 1.32
N PRO A 5 29.36 -1.02 0.49
CA PRO A 5 29.62 0.39 0.23
C PRO A 5 28.47 1.00 -0.58
N ARG A 6 27.84 2.05 -0.03
CA ARG A 6 26.74 2.79 -0.64
C ARG A 6 27.19 4.18 -1.11
N ILE A 7 26.47 4.74 -2.08
CA ILE A 7 26.55 6.15 -2.47
C ILE A 7 25.50 6.89 -1.63
N ARG A 8 25.91 7.95 -0.94
CA ARG A 8 25.02 8.80 -0.16
C ARG A 8 24.50 9.96 -0.99
N ASP A 9 23.27 10.37 -0.71
CA ASP A 9 22.68 11.62 -1.20
C ASP A 9 22.57 11.71 -2.74
N LEU A 10 22.56 10.57 -3.44
CA LEU A 10 22.55 10.53 -4.91
C LEU A 10 21.27 11.14 -5.51
N TYR A 11 20.11 10.88 -4.90
CA TYR A 11 18.83 11.42 -5.37
C TYR A 11 18.42 12.66 -4.59
N CYS A 12 18.59 12.64 -3.26
CA CYS A 12 18.39 13.77 -2.36
C CYS A 12 18.99 13.47 -0.97
N PRO A 13 19.12 14.48 -0.07
CA PRO A 13 19.67 14.27 1.26
C PRO A 13 19.02 13.12 2.05
N GLY A 14 19.86 12.24 2.60
CA GLY A 14 19.47 11.04 3.36
C GLY A 14 19.26 9.78 2.52
N THR A 15 19.33 9.87 1.19
CA THR A 15 19.22 8.70 0.31
C THR A 15 20.50 7.86 0.32
N HIS A 16 20.34 6.56 0.09
CA HIS A 16 21.44 5.61 0.00
C HIS A 16 21.22 4.68 -1.19
N THR A 17 22.18 4.65 -2.11
CA THR A 17 22.13 3.83 -3.32
C THR A 17 23.26 2.81 -3.31
N ASP A 18 22.98 1.56 -3.69
CA ASP A 18 24.01 0.53 -3.80
C ASP A 18 24.96 0.87 -4.95
N ARG A 19 26.27 0.69 -4.76
CA ARG A 19 27.28 0.98 -5.80
C ARG A 19 27.28 -0.02 -6.94
N ALA A 20 26.83 -1.24 -6.68
CA ALA A 20 26.79 -2.31 -7.65
C ALA A 20 25.35 -2.72 -7.91
N PHE A 21 25.06 -3.11 -9.15
CA PHE A 21 23.78 -3.68 -9.51
C PHE A 21 23.59 -5.03 -8.81
N VAL A 22 22.45 -5.18 -8.13
CA VAL A 22 22.00 -6.44 -7.54
C VAL A 22 20.71 -6.85 -8.24
N PRO A 23 20.64 -8.05 -8.86
CA PRO A 23 19.40 -8.57 -9.44
C PRO A 23 18.23 -8.55 -8.44
N VAL A 24 17.04 -8.16 -8.91
CA VAL A 24 15.84 -8.01 -8.06
C VAL A 24 15.58 -9.25 -7.17
N PRO A 25 15.60 -10.50 -7.65
CA PRO A 25 15.37 -11.67 -6.78
C PRO A 25 16.41 -11.81 -5.65
N GLN A 26 17.67 -11.47 -5.92
CA GLN A 26 18.75 -11.53 -4.93
C GLN A 26 18.57 -10.43 -3.87
N ASP A 27 18.24 -9.22 -4.32
CA ASP A 27 18.02 -8.09 -3.42
C ASP A 27 16.74 -8.26 -2.57
N THR A 28 15.68 -8.81 -3.16
CA THR A 28 14.46 -9.22 -2.46
C THR A 28 14.78 -10.21 -1.34
N LYS A 29 15.64 -11.21 -1.59
CA LYS A 29 16.06 -12.15 -0.54
C LYS A 29 16.74 -11.45 0.64
N ARG A 30 17.59 -10.46 0.36
CA ARG A 30 18.26 -9.64 1.39
C ARG A 30 17.24 -8.82 2.19
N ILE A 31 16.27 -8.20 1.53
CA ILE A 31 15.20 -7.41 2.17
C ILE A 31 14.27 -8.30 3.00
N PHE A 32 13.83 -9.43 2.45
CA PHE A 32 13.00 -10.41 3.16
C PHE A 32 13.65 -10.86 4.46
N ARG A 33 14.94 -11.21 4.45
CA ARG A 33 15.68 -11.58 5.67
C ARG A 33 15.74 -10.45 6.68
N LEU A 34 15.91 -9.20 6.24
CA LEU A 34 15.91 -8.05 7.14
C LEU A 34 14.55 -7.90 7.82
N ILE A 35 13.46 -7.93 7.07
CA ILE A 35 12.10 -7.80 7.62
C ILE A 35 11.79 -8.98 8.55
N ALA A 36 12.07 -10.20 8.11
CA ALA A 36 11.86 -11.42 8.90
C ALA A 36 12.63 -11.38 10.23
N SER A 37 13.89 -10.92 10.23
CA SER A 37 14.68 -10.80 11.47
C SER A 37 14.12 -9.84 12.52
N GLN A 38 13.23 -8.93 12.11
CA GLN A 38 12.56 -7.96 12.98
C GLN A 38 11.11 -8.34 13.29
N THR A 39 10.64 -9.47 12.76
CA THR A 39 9.26 -9.93 12.90
C THR A 39 9.21 -11.11 13.88
N PRO A 40 8.44 -11.02 14.98
CA PRO A 40 8.30 -12.14 15.92
C PRO A 40 7.83 -13.43 15.23
N GLY A 41 8.43 -14.57 15.60
CA GLY A 41 8.08 -15.90 15.07
C GLY A 41 8.82 -16.33 13.80
N PHE A 42 9.47 -15.42 13.08
CA PHE A 42 10.24 -15.76 11.88
C PHE A 42 11.66 -16.21 12.24
N HIS A 43 11.92 -17.53 12.15
CA HIS A 43 13.22 -18.15 12.41
C HIS A 43 13.86 -18.74 11.14
N GLU A 44 15.17 -19.01 11.15
CA GLU A 44 15.91 -19.41 9.93
C GLU A 44 15.37 -20.70 9.29
N SER A 45 14.86 -21.65 10.08
CA SER A 45 14.22 -22.87 9.56
C SER A 45 13.05 -22.55 8.61
N ILE A 46 12.26 -21.53 8.91
CA ILE A 46 11.11 -21.10 8.12
C ILE A 46 11.57 -20.21 6.96
N ILE A 47 12.46 -19.26 7.23
CA ILE A 47 13.03 -18.33 6.23
C ILE A 47 13.75 -19.09 5.11
N SER A 48 14.43 -20.20 5.45
CA SER A 48 15.17 -21.03 4.50
C SER A 48 14.31 -21.77 3.48
N LYS A 49 12.97 -21.82 3.66
CA LYS A 49 12.02 -22.38 2.69
C LYS A 49 11.70 -21.41 1.54
N VAL A 50 11.99 -20.12 1.70
CA VAL A 50 11.60 -19.08 0.74
C VAL A 50 12.56 -19.00 -0.43
N ARG A 51 12.03 -18.92 -1.65
CA ARG A 51 12.77 -18.74 -2.91
C ARG A 51 12.20 -17.56 -3.68
N PHE A 52 13.08 -16.78 -4.30
CA PHE A 52 12.70 -15.68 -5.17
C PHE A 52 13.17 -15.98 -6.59
N THR A 53 12.27 -15.80 -7.56
CA THR A 53 12.53 -15.95 -9.00
C THR A 53 12.07 -14.67 -9.72
N GLY A 54 12.35 -14.54 -11.02
CA GLY A 54 11.94 -13.39 -11.82
C GLY A 54 13.10 -12.72 -12.56
N ASP A 55 12.82 -11.60 -13.18
CA ASP A 55 13.78 -10.86 -13.99
C ASP A 55 14.84 -10.17 -13.13
N LYS A 56 16.01 -9.96 -13.73
CA LYS A 56 17.12 -9.28 -13.04
C LYS A 56 16.80 -7.80 -12.78
N PHE A 57 16.10 -7.15 -13.70
CA PHE A 57 15.77 -5.73 -13.63
C PHE A 57 14.35 -5.51 -13.08
N PRO A 58 14.09 -4.39 -12.38
CA PRO A 58 12.75 -4.08 -11.92
C PRO A 58 11.84 -3.69 -13.08
N VAL A 59 10.60 -4.20 -13.08
CA VAL A 59 9.57 -3.79 -14.05
C VAL A 59 8.98 -2.41 -13.76
N ILE A 60 9.07 -1.96 -12.50
CA ILE A 60 8.72 -0.60 -12.08
C ILE A 60 10.01 0.12 -11.75
N SER A 61 10.37 1.09 -12.58
CA SER A 61 11.55 1.93 -12.36
C SER A 61 11.26 2.96 -11.27
N GLY A 62 12.22 3.17 -10.38
CA GLY A 62 12.11 4.19 -9.34
C GLY A 62 13.30 4.18 -8.39
N PRO A 63 13.46 5.25 -7.60
CA PRO A 63 14.56 5.36 -6.62
C PRO A 63 14.34 4.48 -5.37
N ILE A 64 13.17 3.85 -5.25
CA ILE A 64 12.81 2.97 -4.14
C ILE A 64 12.66 1.52 -4.58
N LYS A 65 12.98 0.59 -3.68
CA LYS A 65 12.95 -0.86 -3.93
C LYS A 65 11.54 -1.44 -3.76
N ALA A 66 10.52 -0.77 -4.31
CA ALA A 66 9.11 -1.09 -4.10
C ALA A 66 8.78 -2.55 -4.47
N LEU A 67 9.27 -3.00 -5.63
CA LEU A 67 9.09 -4.37 -6.13
C LEU A 67 9.62 -5.42 -5.15
N SER A 68 10.84 -5.23 -4.68
CA SER A 68 11.50 -6.16 -3.76
C SER A 68 10.84 -6.17 -2.38
N VAL A 69 10.36 -5.02 -1.90
CA VAL A 69 9.61 -4.95 -0.64
C VAL A 69 8.26 -5.67 -0.78
N ALA A 70 7.50 -5.41 -1.86
CA ALA A 70 6.22 -6.09 -2.09
C ALA A 70 6.38 -7.61 -2.21
N ALA A 71 7.40 -8.07 -2.95
CA ALA A 71 7.70 -9.51 -3.07
C ALA A 71 8.12 -10.13 -1.73
N ALA A 72 8.91 -9.43 -0.92
CA ALA A 72 9.29 -9.88 0.42
C ALA A 72 8.07 -10.02 1.34
N LEU A 73 7.14 -9.06 1.32
CA LEU A 73 5.90 -9.12 2.11
C LEU A 73 4.98 -10.26 1.64
N ASN A 74 4.88 -10.50 0.33
CA ASN A 74 4.16 -11.67 -0.20
C ASN A 74 4.80 -12.99 0.26
N ALA A 75 6.13 -13.06 0.34
CA ALA A 75 6.81 -14.24 0.87
C ALA A 75 6.52 -14.44 2.37
N MET A 76 6.41 -13.37 3.16
CA MET A 76 5.99 -13.47 4.56
C MET A 76 4.57 -14.02 4.68
N ALA A 77 3.64 -13.54 3.84
CA ALA A 77 2.28 -14.08 3.80
C ALA A 77 2.27 -15.57 3.41
N GLY A 78 3.07 -15.97 2.43
CA GLY A 78 3.23 -17.37 2.03
C GLY A 78 3.84 -18.27 3.12
N VAL A 79 4.74 -17.72 3.94
CA VAL A 79 5.27 -18.41 5.13
C VAL A 79 4.17 -18.65 6.16
N VAL A 80 3.38 -17.62 6.50
CA VAL A 80 2.28 -17.77 7.46
C VAL A 80 1.23 -18.76 6.94
N ALA A 81 0.97 -18.77 5.63
CA ALA A 81 0.11 -19.76 4.99
C ALA A 81 0.61 -21.21 5.18
N ASP A 82 1.92 -21.46 5.05
CA ASP A 82 2.53 -22.78 5.31
C ASP A 82 2.35 -23.22 6.77
N GLU A 83 2.51 -22.28 7.71
CA GLU A 83 2.28 -22.54 9.15
C GLU A 83 0.82 -22.87 9.44
N ILE A 84 -0.13 -22.16 8.82
CA ILE A 84 -1.56 -22.47 8.94
C ILE A 84 -1.85 -23.89 8.44
N LEU A 85 -1.30 -24.30 7.29
CA LEU A 85 -1.46 -25.67 6.80
C LEU A 85 -0.88 -26.71 7.77
N THR A 86 0.25 -26.41 8.40
CA THR A 86 0.85 -27.26 9.43
C THR A 86 -0.07 -27.40 10.65
N LEU A 87 -0.64 -26.29 11.14
CA LEU A 87 -1.63 -26.29 12.23
C LEU A 87 -2.91 -27.05 11.86
N ARG A 88 -3.25 -27.12 10.57
CA ARG A 88 -4.39 -27.88 10.03
C ARG A 88 -4.05 -29.34 9.71
N GLY A 89 -2.88 -29.84 10.14
CA GLY A 89 -2.50 -31.24 10.00
C GLY A 89 -1.87 -31.63 8.66
N VAL A 90 -1.53 -30.65 7.82
CA VAL A 90 -0.87 -30.84 6.52
C VAL A 90 0.55 -30.31 6.57
N GLU A 91 1.32 -30.78 7.57
CA GLU A 91 2.75 -30.48 7.66
C GLU A 91 3.48 -31.07 6.45
N ASP A 92 4.36 -30.27 5.86
CA ASP A 92 5.30 -30.73 4.83
C ASP A 92 6.64 -30.03 5.03
N LYS A 93 7.65 -30.82 5.42
CA LYS A 93 9.01 -30.33 5.70
C LYS A 93 9.73 -29.90 4.43
N GLU A 94 9.31 -30.40 3.27
CA GLU A 94 9.89 -30.08 1.97
C GLU A 94 9.16 -28.93 1.24
N ARG A 95 8.09 -28.39 1.84
CA ARG A 95 7.31 -27.30 1.25
C ARG A 95 8.18 -26.06 1.05
N LYS A 96 8.08 -25.48 -0.16
CA LYS A 96 8.80 -24.28 -0.56
C LYS A 96 7.81 -23.15 -0.81
N VAL A 97 8.16 -21.95 -0.34
CA VAL A 97 7.43 -20.72 -0.67
C VAL A 97 8.19 -20.02 -1.77
N THR A 98 7.65 -20.00 -3.00
CA THR A 98 8.30 -19.36 -4.14
C THR A 98 7.54 -18.12 -4.55
N VAL A 99 8.23 -16.97 -4.60
CA VAL A 99 7.66 -15.70 -5.05
C VAL A 99 8.39 -15.24 -6.31
N ASN A 100 7.64 -15.07 -7.41
CA ASN A 100 8.16 -14.43 -8.61
C ASN A 100 8.12 -12.90 -8.41
N THR A 101 9.28 -12.26 -8.38
CA THR A 101 9.41 -10.83 -8.12
C THR A 101 8.87 -9.98 -9.26
N THR A 102 8.97 -10.42 -10.51
CA THR A 102 8.36 -9.73 -11.67
C THR A 102 6.84 -9.71 -11.52
N HIS A 103 6.25 -10.88 -11.22
CA HIS A 103 4.81 -11.00 -11.02
C HIS A 103 4.32 -10.19 -9.82
N ALA A 104 5.06 -10.18 -8.71
CA ALA A 104 4.75 -9.35 -7.56
C ALA A 104 4.73 -7.84 -7.89
N GLY A 105 5.33 -7.41 -9.00
CA GLY A 105 5.25 -6.03 -9.49
C GLY A 105 3.92 -5.68 -10.13
N LEU A 106 3.25 -6.66 -10.75
CA LEU A 106 1.91 -6.46 -11.32
C LEU A 106 0.88 -6.15 -10.23
N TRP A 107 1.16 -6.56 -8.98
CA TRP A 107 0.34 -6.26 -7.81
C TRP A 107 0.01 -4.76 -7.67
N PHE A 108 0.97 -3.87 -7.99
CA PHE A 108 0.76 -2.42 -7.92
C PHE A 108 -0.27 -1.89 -8.93
N GLY A 109 -0.53 -2.63 -10.00
CA GLY A 109 -1.52 -2.30 -11.04
C GLY A 109 -2.63 -3.34 -11.13
N ASN A 110 -2.84 -4.15 -10.08
CA ASN A 110 -3.75 -5.30 -10.13
C ASN A 110 -5.18 -4.91 -10.52
N ILE A 111 -5.62 -3.70 -10.15
CA ILE A 111 -6.93 -3.16 -10.51
C ILE A 111 -7.12 -3.13 -12.02
N ALA A 112 -6.09 -2.79 -12.79
CA ALA A 112 -6.16 -2.76 -14.26
C ALA A 112 -6.13 -4.15 -14.91
N THR A 113 -5.86 -5.20 -14.12
CA THR A 113 -5.78 -6.60 -14.58
C THR A 113 -7.00 -7.44 -14.15
N ALA A 114 -7.98 -6.82 -13.49
CA ALA A 114 -9.18 -7.50 -13.04
C ALA A 114 -10.12 -7.81 -14.22
N TYR A 115 -10.85 -8.92 -14.08
CA TYR A 115 -11.88 -9.36 -15.03
C TYR A 115 -13.19 -9.58 -14.29
N VAL A 116 -14.30 -9.28 -14.97
CA VAL A 116 -15.66 -9.53 -14.51
C VAL A 116 -16.39 -10.24 -15.64
N ASP A 117 -16.91 -11.44 -15.36
CA ASP A 117 -17.59 -12.29 -16.36
C ASP A 117 -16.80 -12.45 -17.67
N GLY A 118 -15.47 -12.58 -17.55
CA GLY A 118 -14.55 -12.76 -18.68
C GLY A 118 -14.19 -11.49 -19.46
N LYS A 119 -14.67 -10.30 -19.05
CA LYS A 119 -14.29 -9.00 -19.63
C LYS A 119 -13.36 -8.22 -18.70
N ASP A 120 -12.32 -7.58 -19.24
CA ASP A 120 -11.42 -6.77 -18.43
C ASP A 120 -12.11 -5.48 -17.96
N VAL A 121 -11.76 -5.01 -16.76
CA VAL A 121 -12.41 -3.85 -16.14
C VAL A 121 -12.21 -2.55 -16.91
N LEU A 122 -11.11 -2.39 -17.66
CA LEU A 122 -10.86 -1.17 -18.45
C LEU A 122 -11.82 -1.09 -19.64
N THR A 123 -12.09 -2.22 -20.29
CA THR A 123 -13.11 -2.32 -21.33
C THR A 123 -14.50 -2.03 -20.76
N LEU A 124 -14.85 -2.62 -19.61
CA LEU A 124 -16.12 -2.37 -18.94
C LEU A 124 -16.30 -0.91 -18.53
N ALA A 125 -15.23 -0.24 -18.08
CA ALA A 125 -15.26 1.18 -17.75
C ALA A 125 -15.54 2.04 -18.99
N LYS A 126 -14.84 1.77 -20.10
CA LYS A 126 -15.01 2.49 -21.38
C LYS A 126 -16.41 2.31 -21.96
N SER A 127 -17.03 1.15 -21.79
CA SER A 127 -18.40 0.88 -22.24
C SER A 127 -19.49 1.30 -21.24
N ARG A 128 -19.11 1.87 -20.08
CA ARG A 128 -20.01 2.22 -18.96
C ARG A 128 -20.83 1.02 -18.46
N GLU A 129 -20.31 -0.19 -18.63
CA GLU A 129 -20.92 -1.42 -18.12
C GLU A 129 -20.67 -1.60 -16.62
N LEU A 130 -19.57 -1.07 -16.08
CA LEU A 130 -19.29 -1.11 -14.63
C LEU A 130 -20.41 -0.48 -13.78
N GLU A 131 -20.99 0.63 -14.26
CA GLU A 131 -22.09 1.36 -13.59
C GLU A 131 -23.37 0.51 -13.44
N LYS A 132 -23.50 -0.58 -14.20
CA LYS A 132 -24.65 -1.49 -14.15
C LYS A 132 -24.44 -2.64 -13.17
N LEU A 133 -23.19 -2.92 -12.82
CA LEU A 133 -22.79 -4.08 -12.02
C LEU A 133 -22.75 -3.75 -10.52
N TRP A 134 -22.41 -2.51 -10.17
CA TRP A 134 -22.30 -2.06 -8.78
C TRP A 134 -23.03 -0.74 -8.54
N PRO A 135 -23.52 -0.50 -7.30
CA PRO A 135 -23.97 0.83 -6.92
C PRO A 135 -22.85 1.86 -7.07
N ASP A 136 -23.21 3.14 -7.26
CA ASP A 136 -22.23 4.23 -7.27
C ASP A 136 -21.64 4.45 -5.87
N TRP A 137 -20.51 3.79 -5.62
CA TRP A 137 -19.73 3.93 -4.40
C TRP A 137 -18.78 5.13 -4.47
N GLU A 138 -18.50 5.65 -5.66
CA GLU A 138 -17.58 6.76 -5.86
C GLU A 138 -18.25 8.10 -5.50
N ARG A 139 -19.53 8.30 -5.88
CA ARG A 139 -20.29 9.54 -5.58
C ARG A 139 -19.58 10.82 -6.05
N GLY A 140 -18.92 10.74 -7.19
CA GLY A 140 -18.29 11.89 -7.85
C GLY A 140 -17.11 12.50 -7.08
N TRP A 141 -16.40 11.76 -6.24
CA TRP A 141 -15.24 12.33 -5.54
C TRP A 141 -14.07 12.73 -6.47
N VAL A 142 -14.06 12.26 -7.72
CA VAL A 142 -13.11 12.62 -8.80
C VAL A 142 -13.76 13.07 -10.11
N ASP A 143 -15.04 13.44 -10.09
CA ASP A 143 -15.82 13.73 -11.32
C ASP A 143 -15.41 15.01 -12.08
N THR A 144 -14.57 15.86 -11.47
CA THR A 144 -14.05 17.08 -12.08
C THR A 144 -12.52 17.09 -12.05
N PRO A 145 -11.87 17.78 -13.01
CA PRO A 145 -10.42 17.93 -13.00
C PRO A 145 -9.89 18.53 -11.70
N LEU A 146 -10.58 19.50 -11.09
CA LEU A 146 -10.20 20.08 -9.81
C LEU A 146 -10.20 19.06 -8.67
N LYS A 147 -11.30 18.31 -8.52
CA LYS A 147 -11.38 17.26 -7.49
C LYS A 147 -10.30 16.19 -7.71
N PHE A 148 -10.13 15.73 -8.95
CA PHE A 148 -9.08 14.76 -9.31
C PHE A 148 -7.67 15.27 -8.97
N ARG A 149 -7.38 16.53 -9.27
CA ARG A 149 -6.07 17.15 -9.02
C ARG A 149 -5.87 17.65 -7.59
N THR A 150 -6.86 17.52 -6.71
CA THR A 150 -6.68 17.81 -5.27
C THR A 150 -5.78 16.77 -4.60
N THR A 151 -5.57 15.61 -5.22
CA THR A 151 -4.50 14.69 -4.85
C THR A 151 -3.30 14.91 -5.78
N GLY A 152 -2.23 15.52 -5.27
CA GLY A 152 -1.06 15.88 -6.08
C GLY A 152 0.02 16.62 -5.31
N LEU A 153 1.17 16.82 -5.97
CA LEU A 153 2.31 17.53 -5.42
C LEU A 153 2.37 18.94 -6.02
N TYR A 154 2.47 19.95 -5.16
CA TYR A 154 2.51 21.37 -5.56
C TYR A 154 3.56 22.14 -4.77
N HIS A 155 4.18 23.14 -5.40
CA HIS A 155 5.08 24.06 -4.70
C HIS A 155 4.30 24.93 -3.70
N THR A 156 4.96 25.29 -2.61
CA THR A 156 4.49 26.29 -1.66
C THR A 156 5.04 27.68 -2.00
N SER A 157 4.82 28.68 -1.15
CA SER A 157 5.52 29.98 -1.30
C SER A 157 7.04 29.89 -1.12
N ASP A 158 7.53 28.83 -0.50
CA ASP A 158 8.94 28.43 -0.58
C ASP A 158 9.10 27.50 -1.81
N PRO A 159 9.87 27.92 -2.83
CA PRO A 159 10.04 27.13 -4.06
C PRO A 159 10.80 25.82 -3.83
N ASP A 160 11.56 25.68 -2.76
CA ASP A 160 12.28 24.43 -2.44
C ASP A 160 11.41 23.44 -1.64
N VAL A 161 10.20 23.86 -1.24
CA VAL A 161 9.26 23.03 -0.49
C VAL A 161 8.07 22.66 -1.34
N TRP A 162 7.84 21.35 -1.44
CA TRP A 162 6.66 20.76 -2.05
C TRP A 162 5.67 20.32 -0.97
N TYR A 163 4.39 20.43 -1.29
CA TYR A 163 3.28 19.96 -0.46
C TYR A 163 2.49 18.90 -1.23
N SER A 164 2.26 17.77 -0.57
CA SER A 164 1.39 16.70 -1.03
C SER A 164 -0.03 16.96 -0.56
N LEU A 165 -0.89 17.46 -1.43
CA LEU A 165 -2.32 17.54 -1.17
C LEU A 165 -2.97 16.17 -1.38
N HIS A 166 -4.01 15.89 -0.60
CA HIS A 166 -4.84 14.69 -0.76
C HIS A 166 -6.32 15.11 -0.74
N GLY A 167 -7.01 14.93 -1.87
CA GLY A 167 -8.42 15.29 -2.01
C GLY A 167 -9.35 14.47 -1.14
N SER A 168 -8.86 13.36 -0.57
CA SER A 168 -9.70 12.39 0.11
C SER A 168 -10.85 11.96 -0.82
N MET A 169 -11.93 11.40 -0.29
CA MET A 169 -13.13 11.15 -1.09
C MET A 169 -14.14 12.30 -0.96
N ASN A 170 -13.62 13.50 -0.70
CA ASN A 170 -14.37 14.74 -0.51
C ASN A 170 -13.43 15.93 -0.69
N ALA A 171 -13.10 16.26 -1.94
CA ALA A 171 -12.04 17.22 -2.26
C ALA A 171 -12.42 18.69 -2.04
N GLU A 172 -13.71 19.03 -2.02
CA GLU A 172 -14.15 20.43 -1.97
C GLU A 172 -13.68 21.21 -0.73
N PRO A 173 -13.75 20.67 0.50
CA PRO A 173 -13.20 21.35 1.66
C PRO A 173 -11.69 21.57 1.54
N GLY A 174 -10.96 20.62 0.95
CA GLY A 174 -9.53 20.72 0.67
C GLY A 174 -9.21 21.87 -0.28
N LEU A 175 -9.91 21.94 -1.42
CA LEU A 175 -9.78 23.02 -2.40
C LEU A 175 -10.09 24.39 -1.79
N LYS A 176 -11.19 24.52 -1.04
CA LYS A 176 -11.58 25.77 -0.37
C LYS A 176 -10.53 26.21 0.65
N SER A 177 -9.92 25.25 1.37
CA SER A 177 -8.88 25.54 2.37
C SER A 177 -7.60 26.15 1.77
N ILE A 178 -7.36 25.90 0.49
CA ILE A 178 -6.25 26.51 -0.29
C ILE A 178 -6.75 27.60 -1.23
N CYS A 179 -7.91 28.22 -0.95
CA CYS A 179 -8.48 29.32 -1.74
C CYS A 179 -8.73 28.99 -3.22
N VAL A 180 -9.07 27.73 -3.53
CA VAL A 180 -9.53 27.30 -4.86
C VAL A 180 -11.04 27.04 -4.78
N ASP A 181 -11.81 27.64 -5.70
CA ASP A 181 -13.25 27.40 -5.79
C ASP A 181 -13.50 26.08 -6.57
N PRO A 182 -14.12 25.05 -5.98
CA PRO A 182 -14.42 23.81 -6.68
C PRO A 182 -15.35 23.97 -7.90
N SER A 183 -16.06 25.10 -8.01
CA SER A 183 -16.96 25.43 -9.11
C SER A 183 -16.29 26.18 -10.27
N ASP A 184 -14.99 26.50 -10.17
CA ASP A 184 -14.25 27.14 -11.24
C ASP A 184 -14.34 26.30 -12.53
N ALA A 185 -14.62 26.98 -13.65
CA ALA A 185 -14.85 26.35 -14.95
C ALA A 185 -13.54 25.84 -15.59
N ILE A 186 -12.98 24.78 -15.00
CA ILE A 186 -11.75 24.13 -15.44
C ILE A 186 -12.09 22.79 -16.09
N THR A 187 -11.57 22.58 -17.30
CA THR A 187 -12.01 21.46 -18.15
C THR A 187 -10.96 20.38 -18.34
N SER A 188 -9.71 20.63 -17.95
CA SER A 188 -8.61 19.67 -18.05
C SER A 188 -7.82 19.51 -16.75
N ASN A 189 -7.17 18.36 -16.62
CA ASN A 189 -6.31 18.04 -15.46
C ASN A 189 -5.09 18.96 -15.40
N GLU A 190 -4.56 19.36 -16.55
CA GLU A 190 -3.43 20.27 -16.68
C GLU A 190 -3.79 21.67 -16.18
N GLU A 191 -4.94 22.22 -16.61
CA GLU A 191 -5.44 23.51 -16.12
C GLU A 191 -5.71 23.48 -14.62
N ALA A 192 -6.32 22.40 -14.11
CA ALA A 192 -6.58 22.24 -12.68
C ALA A 192 -5.27 22.20 -11.87
N ALA A 193 -4.26 21.47 -12.35
CA ALA A 193 -2.95 21.42 -11.70
C ALA A 193 -2.29 22.81 -11.64
N VAL A 194 -2.32 23.56 -12.75
CA VAL A 194 -1.77 24.93 -12.81
C VAL A 194 -2.54 25.86 -11.89
N HIS A 195 -3.86 25.74 -11.84
CA HIS A 195 -4.70 26.56 -10.98
C HIS A 195 -4.42 26.32 -9.49
N ILE A 196 -4.37 25.04 -9.07
CA ILE A 196 -4.01 24.65 -7.70
C ILE A 196 -2.58 25.09 -7.35
N ALA A 197 -1.63 24.92 -8.26
CA ALA A 197 -0.24 25.37 -8.08
C ALA A 197 -0.14 26.89 -7.87
N LYS A 198 -0.93 27.69 -8.63
CA LYS A 198 -0.98 29.15 -8.48
C LYS A 198 -1.49 29.59 -7.11
N SER A 199 -2.36 28.80 -6.49
CA SER A 199 -2.85 29.12 -5.14
C SER A 199 -1.87 28.69 -4.06
N THR A 200 -1.43 27.43 -4.10
CA THR A 200 -0.48 26.86 -3.13
C THR A 200 0.86 27.59 -3.09
N SER A 201 1.35 28.07 -4.23
CA SER A 201 2.59 28.88 -4.32
C SER A 201 2.53 30.26 -3.63
N LYS A 202 1.37 30.66 -3.09
CA LYS A 202 1.23 31.90 -2.32
C LYS A 202 1.15 31.67 -0.81
N ILE A 203 1.17 30.42 -0.37
CA ILE A 203 0.94 30.02 1.02
C ILE A 203 2.21 29.37 1.56
N SER A 204 2.66 29.78 2.75
CA SER A 204 3.85 29.18 3.37
C SER A 204 3.62 27.71 3.72
N PRO A 205 4.67 26.88 3.73
CA PRO A 205 4.56 25.47 4.13
C PRO A 205 3.85 25.27 5.47
N GLU A 206 4.19 26.08 6.48
CA GLU A 206 3.62 25.99 7.83
C GLU A 206 2.15 26.39 7.84
N LYS A 207 1.78 27.38 7.04
CA LYS A 207 0.40 27.80 6.90
C LYS A 207 -0.43 26.76 6.17
N LEU A 208 0.11 26.08 5.16
CA LEU A 208 -0.55 24.96 4.49
C LEU A 208 -0.77 23.80 5.46
N GLU A 209 0.28 23.32 6.14
CA GLU A 209 0.17 22.28 7.18
C GLU A 209 -0.92 22.61 8.20
N PHE A 210 -0.83 23.79 8.82
CA PHE A 210 -1.79 24.20 9.84
C PHE A 210 -3.21 24.30 9.28
N THR A 211 -3.38 24.85 8.08
CA THR A 211 -4.71 25.00 7.46
C THR A 211 -5.32 23.65 7.11
N ILE A 212 -4.54 22.73 6.56
CA ILE A 212 -5.00 21.36 6.26
C ILE A 212 -5.38 20.63 7.55
N LEU A 213 -4.53 20.71 8.58
CA LEU A 213 -4.76 20.06 9.87
C LEU A 213 -6.03 20.57 10.57
N VAL A 214 -6.20 21.89 10.73
CA VAL A 214 -7.35 22.45 11.48
C VAL A 214 -8.69 22.25 10.77
N ASN A 215 -8.66 22.04 9.45
CA ASN A 215 -9.85 21.71 8.67
C ASN A 215 -10.12 20.19 8.60
N GLY A 216 -9.30 19.36 9.26
CA GLY A 216 -9.46 17.91 9.24
C GLY A 216 -9.19 17.27 7.87
N ASN A 217 -8.44 17.96 7.01
CA ASN A 217 -8.06 17.47 5.68
C ASN A 217 -6.74 16.69 5.74
N CYS A 218 -6.45 15.95 4.66
CA CYS A 218 -5.21 15.20 4.51
C CYS A 218 -4.23 15.95 3.59
N GLY A 219 -2.98 16.03 4.01
CA GLY A 219 -1.88 16.53 3.21
C GLY A 219 -0.64 16.73 4.06
N ASN A 220 0.53 16.84 3.44
CA ASN A 220 1.78 16.99 4.17
C ASN A 220 2.88 17.65 3.33
N ILE A 221 3.82 18.31 4.00
CA ILE A 221 5.11 18.72 3.42
C ILE A 221 5.87 17.48 2.94
N CYS A 222 6.44 17.56 1.75
CA CYS A 222 7.30 16.51 1.19
C CYS A 222 8.72 16.61 1.79
N PHE A 223 9.02 15.73 2.73
CA PHE A 223 10.35 15.65 3.33
C PHE A 223 11.35 14.90 2.43
N THR A 224 12.59 15.38 2.38
CA THR A 224 13.73 14.52 2.03
C THR A 224 13.89 13.42 3.10
N PRO A 225 14.50 12.26 2.77
CA PRO A 225 14.76 11.22 3.76
C PRO A 225 15.55 11.72 4.99
N LYS A 226 16.50 12.66 4.80
CA LYS A 226 17.20 13.28 5.92
C LYS A 226 16.24 14.06 6.82
N GLN A 227 15.44 14.97 6.26
CA GLN A 227 14.49 15.75 7.03
C GLN A 227 13.46 14.85 7.74
N TRP A 228 12.97 13.81 7.08
CA TRP A 228 12.07 12.83 7.70
C TRP A 228 12.71 12.16 8.91
N ASN A 229 13.94 11.65 8.78
CA ASN A 229 14.66 11.00 9.88
C ASN A 229 15.00 11.96 11.04
N GLU A 230 15.14 13.25 10.75
CA GLU A 230 15.41 14.29 11.76
C GLU A 230 14.12 14.80 12.44
N SER A 231 12.96 14.61 11.81
CA SER A 231 11.65 14.99 12.35
C SER A 231 11.24 14.15 13.57
N GLU A 232 10.34 14.70 14.40
CA GLU A 232 9.78 13.98 15.55
C GLU A 232 9.01 12.73 15.11
N MET A 233 8.22 12.84 14.03
CA MET A 233 7.45 11.72 13.47
C MET A 233 8.37 10.59 13.02
N GLY A 234 9.44 10.91 12.29
CA GLY A 234 10.40 9.92 11.81
C GLY A 234 11.17 9.25 12.94
N LYS A 235 11.61 10.02 13.95
CA LYS A 235 12.26 9.46 15.16
C LYS A 235 11.33 8.55 15.96
N SER A 236 10.09 8.98 16.16
CA SER A 236 9.08 8.18 16.86
C SER A 236 8.80 6.86 16.13
N LEU A 237 8.62 6.90 14.80
CA LEU A 237 8.39 5.68 14.01
C LEU A 237 9.63 4.75 14.00
N ALA A 238 10.83 5.32 13.89
CA ALA A 238 12.08 4.55 13.90
C ALA A 238 12.37 3.85 15.24
N ALA A 239 11.73 4.27 16.34
CA ALA A 239 11.82 3.60 17.64
C ALA A 239 11.04 2.27 17.70
N HIS A 240 10.24 1.95 16.69
CA HIS A 240 9.43 0.74 16.62
C HIS A 240 9.91 -0.16 15.47
N PRO A 241 9.86 -1.50 15.63
CA PRO A 241 10.09 -2.41 14.52
C PRO A 241 8.94 -2.30 13.50
N LEU A 242 9.20 -2.72 12.26
CA LEU A 242 8.20 -2.66 11.19
C LEU A 242 6.91 -3.43 11.54
N ILE A 243 7.05 -4.57 12.22
CA ILE A 243 5.94 -5.36 12.75
C ILE A 243 6.22 -5.58 14.23
N ASN A 244 5.33 -5.11 15.10
CA ASN A 244 5.34 -5.41 16.52
C ASN A 244 4.08 -6.18 16.92
N VAL A 245 4.23 -7.10 17.86
CA VAL A 245 3.10 -7.80 18.49
C VAL A 245 3.28 -7.66 19.99
N LYS A 246 2.24 -7.19 20.67
CA LYS A 246 2.22 -7.06 22.12
C LYS A 246 0.93 -7.64 22.68
N VAL A 247 1.08 -8.56 23.63
CA VAL A 247 -0.05 -9.11 24.38
C VAL A 247 -0.75 -7.99 25.14
N GLN A 248 -2.08 -7.96 25.05
CA GLN A 248 -2.93 -7.03 25.79
C GLN A 248 -3.42 -7.70 27.08
N PRO A 249 -2.78 -7.45 28.25
CA PRO A 249 -3.07 -8.20 29.47
C PRO A 249 -4.50 -7.97 30.01
N GLN A 250 -5.16 -6.90 29.59
CA GLN A 250 -6.55 -6.59 29.93
C GLN A 250 -7.58 -7.46 29.20
N ALA A 251 -7.19 -8.16 28.13
CA ALA A 251 -8.08 -9.07 27.44
C ALA A 251 -8.20 -10.39 28.21
N ILE A 252 -9.43 -10.91 28.36
CA ILE A 252 -9.67 -12.24 28.95
C ILE A 252 -9.00 -13.29 28.05
N PRO A 253 -8.03 -14.08 28.55
CA PRO A 253 -7.40 -15.13 27.76
C PRO A 253 -8.46 -16.12 27.27
N LYS A 254 -8.55 -16.30 25.95
CA LYS A 254 -9.39 -17.32 25.32
C LYS A 254 -8.49 -18.41 24.73
N PRO A 255 -8.87 -19.69 24.81
CA PRO A 255 -8.15 -20.72 24.07
C PRO A 255 -8.20 -20.42 22.56
N PRO A 256 -7.18 -20.84 21.79
CA PRO A 256 -7.21 -20.72 20.34
C PRO A 256 -8.47 -21.36 19.75
N VAL A 257 -9.08 -20.70 18.77
CA VAL A 257 -10.20 -21.27 18.01
C VAL A 257 -9.63 -22.27 17.02
N ALA A 258 -10.14 -23.50 17.04
CA ALA A 258 -9.72 -24.53 16.09
C ALA A 258 -10.10 -24.13 14.65
N PHE A 259 -9.21 -24.43 13.71
CA PHE A 259 -9.53 -24.30 12.29
C PHE A 259 -10.62 -25.32 11.88
N PRO A 260 -11.47 -24.98 10.90
CA PRO A 260 -12.35 -25.97 10.29
C PRO A 260 -11.52 -27.08 9.61
N PRO A 261 -12.06 -28.30 9.46
CA PRO A 261 -11.44 -29.34 8.66
C PRO A 261 -11.11 -28.84 7.25
N LEU A 262 -10.00 -29.30 6.67
CA LEU A 262 -9.67 -29.00 5.28
C LEU A 262 -10.54 -29.82 4.33
N ASP A 263 -11.05 -29.20 3.27
CA ASP A 263 -11.58 -29.94 2.14
C ASP A 263 -10.43 -30.58 1.33
N PRO A 264 -10.41 -31.90 1.09
CA PRO A 264 -9.42 -32.52 0.22
C PRO A 264 -9.37 -31.93 -1.21
N ALA A 265 -10.49 -31.36 -1.69
CA ALA A 265 -10.60 -30.70 -2.98
C ALA A 265 -10.00 -29.28 -2.99
N ASP A 266 -9.96 -28.60 -1.85
CA ASP A 266 -9.38 -27.25 -1.71
C ASP A 266 -8.32 -27.21 -0.60
N LYS A 267 -7.06 -27.26 -1.03
CA LYS A 267 -5.90 -27.31 -0.12
C LYS A 267 -5.38 -25.92 0.25
N ARG A 268 -6.15 -24.85 0.00
CA ARG A 268 -5.74 -23.50 0.36
C ARG A 268 -5.80 -23.32 1.89
N PRO A 269 -4.85 -22.56 2.49
CA PRO A 269 -4.66 -22.50 3.94
C PRO A 269 -5.88 -21.97 4.71
N LEU A 270 -6.68 -21.10 4.11
CA LEU A 270 -7.86 -20.48 4.71
C LEU A 270 -9.19 -21.05 4.20
N ASP A 271 -9.17 -22.19 3.49
CA ASP A 271 -10.40 -22.87 3.09
C ASP A 271 -11.33 -23.11 4.30
N GLY A 272 -12.62 -22.83 4.12
CA GLY A 272 -13.65 -22.90 5.16
C GLY A 272 -13.66 -21.74 6.17
N ILE A 273 -12.73 -20.78 6.07
CA ILE A 273 -12.72 -19.57 6.91
C ILE A 273 -13.55 -18.47 6.27
N LYS A 274 -14.49 -17.91 7.05
CA LYS A 274 -15.27 -16.74 6.67
C LYS A 274 -14.69 -15.50 7.34
N VAL A 275 -14.43 -14.46 6.56
CA VAL A 275 -13.91 -13.17 7.05
C VAL A 275 -14.93 -12.09 6.77
N VAL A 276 -15.40 -11.43 7.83
CA VAL A 276 -16.23 -10.23 7.69
C VAL A 276 -15.30 -9.04 7.53
N GLU A 277 -15.21 -8.51 6.31
CA GLU A 277 -14.42 -7.33 5.98
C GLU A 277 -15.27 -6.08 6.19
N MET A 278 -14.91 -5.28 7.21
CA MET A 278 -15.54 -3.99 7.51
C MET A 278 -14.61 -2.80 7.17
N ALA A 279 -13.64 -3.03 6.30
CA ALA A 279 -12.73 -1.99 5.86
C ALA A 279 -13.25 -1.31 4.58
N ARG A 280 -12.78 -0.09 4.34
CA ARG A 280 -13.11 0.71 3.15
C ARG A 280 -11.83 1.03 2.36
N VAL A 281 -12.01 1.46 1.12
CA VAL A 281 -10.98 2.02 0.25
C VAL A 281 -9.92 0.96 -0.10
N ILE A 282 -8.63 1.29 -0.08
CA ILE A 282 -7.61 0.44 -0.75
C ILE A 282 -7.04 -0.63 0.18
N ALA A 283 -6.50 -0.23 1.34
CA ALA A 283 -5.64 -1.12 2.12
C ALA A 283 -6.37 -2.34 2.71
N GLY A 284 -7.56 -2.13 3.27
CA GLY A 284 -8.36 -3.21 3.85
C GLY A 284 -8.88 -4.20 2.81
N PRO A 285 -9.53 -3.74 1.73
CA PRO A 285 -9.96 -4.59 0.62
C PRO A 285 -8.83 -5.39 -0.04
N GLN A 286 -7.63 -4.85 -0.05
CA GLN A 286 -6.46 -5.60 -0.51
C GLN A 286 -6.08 -6.74 0.45
N ILE A 287 -6.27 -6.57 1.76
CA ILE A 287 -6.13 -7.66 2.74
C ILE A 287 -7.18 -8.75 2.44
N GLY A 288 -8.45 -8.37 2.22
CA GLY A 288 -9.49 -9.32 1.81
C GLY A 288 -9.13 -10.09 0.55
N THR A 289 -8.60 -9.42 -0.46
CA THR A 289 -8.13 -10.05 -1.72
C THR A 289 -7.03 -11.09 -1.47
N ILE A 290 -6.06 -10.77 -0.61
CA ILE A 290 -4.98 -11.71 -0.22
C ILE A 290 -5.56 -12.92 0.53
N LEU A 291 -6.45 -12.71 1.50
CA LEU A 291 -7.09 -13.78 2.27
C LEU A 291 -7.97 -14.67 1.37
N SER A 292 -8.67 -14.10 0.40
CA SER A 292 -9.46 -14.84 -0.60
C SER A 292 -8.58 -15.68 -1.52
N SER A 293 -7.43 -15.15 -1.93
CA SER A 293 -6.43 -15.91 -2.70
C SER A 293 -5.91 -17.13 -1.93
N PHE A 294 -5.95 -17.05 -0.60
CA PHE A 294 -5.65 -18.12 0.34
C PHE A 294 -6.84 -19.00 0.73
N GLY A 295 -8.01 -18.83 0.09
CA GLY A 295 -9.18 -19.70 0.25
C GLY A 295 -10.25 -19.21 1.20
N ALA A 296 -10.08 -18.03 1.82
CA ALA A 296 -11.13 -17.49 2.68
C ALA A 296 -12.34 -16.98 1.87
N ASP A 297 -13.53 -17.18 2.43
CA ASP A 297 -14.75 -16.52 1.98
C ASP A 297 -14.80 -15.11 2.58
N ILE A 298 -14.68 -14.09 1.72
CA ILE A 298 -14.72 -12.70 2.16
C ILE A 298 -16.14 -12.17 2.05
N ILE A 299 -16.69 -11.72 3.18
CA ILE A 299 -17.99 -11.05 3.27
C ILE A 299 -17.70 -9.57 3.50
N ARG A 300 -17.71 -8.79 2.41
CA ARG A 300 -17.53 -7.33 2.48
C ARG A 300 -18.80 -6.67 3.01
N VAL A 301 -18.64 -5.84 4.02
CA VAL A 301 -19.71 -5.00 4.60
C VAL A 301 -19.33 -3.54 4.39
N ASN A 302 -20.06 -2.86 3.51
CA ASN A 302 -19.83 -1.44 3.22
C ASN A 302 -21.05 -0.60 3.68
N PRO A 303 -20.86 0.48 4.47
CA PRO A 303 -21.94 1.38 4.82
C PRO A 303 -22.49 2.14 3.59
N PRO A 304 -23.80 2.07 3.30
CA PRO A 304 -24.38 2.63 2.07
C PRO A 304 -24.48 4.16 2.06
N HIS A 305 -23.94 4.85 3.06
CA HIS A 305 -23.96 6.32 3.16
C HIS A 305 -22.55 6.93 3.02
N LEU A 306 -21.50 6.12 2.92
CA LEU A 306 -20.14 6.60 2.68
C LEU A 306 -19.71 6.21 1.26
N PRO A 307 -18.87 7.03 0.61
CA PRO A 307 -18.22 6.57 -0.60
C PRO A 307 -17.19 5.47 -0.27
N ASP A 308 -16.81 4.64 -1.23
CA ASP A 308 -15.85 3.52 -1.07
C ASP A 308 -14.99 3.33 -2.32
#